data_AF-A0A7S3H2V9-F1
#
_entry.id   AF-A0A7S3H2V9-F1
#
_cell.length_a   1.000
_cell.length_b   1.000
_cell.length_c   1.000
_cell.angle_alpha   90.00
_cell.angle_beta   90.00
_cell.angle_gamma   90.00
#
_symmetry.space_group_name_H-M   'P 1'
#
loop_
_entity.id
_entity.type
_entity.pdbx_description
1 polymer ?
#
loop_
_entity_poly.entity_id
_entity_poly.type
_entity_poly.pdbx_seq_one_letter_code
_entity_poly.pdbx_strand_id
1 'polypeptide(L)'
;HGVKSHIFNTVGSGVKGGGTPGYVAYGATKRGLPQMTDSLVAELENGVQGYDKVETLGKVNCHILSPGMVFTDLLLNDSTPELRKFPFGVLAAQPGEVAEDVVPKILNVGKNGSSVEFLTTDKILTKFFQRFILGKKSEYIDDDGNVIQVPG
;
A
#
# COMPACT_ATOMS: atom_id res chain seq x y z
N HIS A 1 -10.66 29.47 -13.16
CA HIS A 1 -10.23 28.13 -13.65
C HIS A 1 -10.30 27.16 -12.49
N GLY A 2 -10.92 25.99 -12.65
CA GLY A 2 -10.88 24.97 -11.60
C GLY A 2 -9.59 24.16 -11.62
N VAL A 3 -9.34 23.45 -10.52
CA VAL A 3 -8.12 22.65 -10.30
C VAL A 3 -8.47 21.16 -10.42
N LYS A 4 -7.55 20.38 -11.00
CA LYS A 4 -7.58 18.92 -10.95
C LYS A 4 -6.82 18.46 -9.71
N SER A 5 -7.49 17.72 -8.84
CA SER A 5 -6.94 17.20 -7.59
C SER A 5 -7.00 15.68 -7.55
N HIS A 6 -6.12 15.09 -6.75
CA HIS A 6 -5.98 13.65 -6.60
C HIS A 6 -5.91 13.28 -5.11
N ILE A 7 -6.70 12.29 -4.70
CA ILE A 7 -6.70 11.69 -3.36
C ILE A 7 -6.22 10.25 -3.50
N PHE A 8 -5.22 9.87 -2.72
CA PHE A 8 -4.66 8.52 -2.70
C PHE A 8 -4.96 7.85 -1.35
N ASN A 9 -5.82 6.84 -1.36
CA ASN A 9 -6.14 6.05 -0.18
C ASN A 9 -5.10 4.95 0.01
N THR A 10 -4.29 5.07 1.07
CA THR A 10 -3.21 4.12 1.35
C THR A 10 -3.74 2.82 1.96
N VAL A 11 -3.69 1.75 1.18
CA VAL A 11 -4.05 0.40 1.59
C VAL A 11 -2.85 -0.35 2.18
N GLY A 12 -3.10 -1.54 2.74
CA GLY A 12 -2.06 -2.35 3.37
C GLY A 12 -2.43 -3.83 3.44
N SER A 13 -1.80 -4.58 4.36
CA SER A 13 -2.12 -6.00 4.55
C SER A 13 -3.61 -6.18 4.90
N GLY A 14 -4.23 -7.24 4.38
CA GLY A 14 -5.68 -7.47 4.49
C GLY A 14 -6.53 -6.89 3.34
N VAL A 15 -5.97 -6.02 2.48
CA VAL A 15 -6.72 -5.45 1.34
C VAL A 15 -7.31 -6.52 0.41
N LYS A 16 -6.63 -7.66 0.25
CA LYS A 16 -7.08 -8.79 -0.59
C LYS A 16 -8.12 -9.70 0.10
N GLY A 17 -8.51 -9.41 1.35
CA GLY A 17 -9.52 -10.16 2.08
C GLY A 17 -9.02 -11.42 2.81
N GLY A 18 -7.69 -11.63 2.87
CA GLY A 18 -7.10 -12.65 3.74
C GLY A 18 -7.19 -12.25 5.22
N GLY A 19 -7.24 -13.25 6.11
CA GLY A 19 -7.21 -13.01 7.54
C GLY A 19 -5.91 -12.34 8.00
N THR A 20 -6.00 -11.45 8.98
CA THR A 20 -4.86 -10.77 9.61
C THR A 20 -4.79 -11.11 11.11
N PRO A 21 -4.39 -12.34 11.50
CA PRO A 21 -4.22 -12.70 12.90
C PRO A 21 -3.30 -11.71 13.63
N GLY A 22 -3.67 -11.31 14.85
CA GLY A 22 -2.97 -10.26 15.62
C GLY A 22 -3.30 -8.82 15.20
N TYR A 23 -3.94 -8.60 14.05
CA TYR A 23 -4.23 -7.28 13.48
C TYR A 23 -5.63 -7.21 12.86
N VAL A 24 -6.65 -7.76 13.54
CA VAL A 24 -8.02 -7.88 13.00
C VAL A 24 -8.63 -6.52 12.63
N ALA A 25 -8.58 -5.54 13.54
CA ALA A 25 -9.12 -4.21 13.28
C ALA A 25 -8.39 -3.52 12.12
N TYR A 26 -7.07 -3.66 12.05
CA TYR A 26 -6.26 -3.17 10.93
C TYR A 26 -6.68 -3.81 9.60
N GLY A 27 -6.76 -5.15 9.53
CA GLY A 27 -7.14 -5.83 8.29
C GLY A 27 -8.55 -5.47 7.83
N ALA A 28 -9.51 -5.41 8.77
CA ALA A 28 -10.89 -5.02 8.50
C ALA A 28 -10.97 -3.60 7.91
N THR A 29 -10.28 -2.63 8.52
CA THR A 29 -10.27 -1.24 8.02
C THR A 29 -9.58 -1.13 6.66
N LYS A 30 -8.47 -1.83 6.43
CA LYS A 30 -7.78 -1.82 5.14
C LYS A 30 -8.57 -2.51 4.02
N ARG A 31 -9.41 -3.51 4.33
CA ARG A 31 -10.30 -4.16 3.37
C ARG A 31 -11.43 -3.25 2.88
N GLY A 32 -11.88 -2.30 3.71
CA GLY A 32 -12.92 -1.35 3.32
C GLY A 32 -12.45 -0.26 2.34
N LEU A 33 -11.15 0.05 2.32
CA LEU A 33 -10.62 1.17 1.53
C LEU A 33 -10.79 1.04 0.00
N PRO A 34 -10.57 -0.13 -0.64
CA PRO A 34 -10.87 -0.30 -2.06
C PRO A 34 -12.34 -0.04 -2.38
N GLN A 35 -13.24 -0.63 -1.58
CA GLN A 35 -14.67 -0.44 -1.77
C GLN A 35 -15.07 1.03 -1.60
N MET A 36 -14.57 1.71 -0.57
CA MET A 36 -14.77 3.15 -0.38
C MET A 36 -14.27 3.96 -1.58
N THR A 37 -13.10 3.60 -2.12
CA THR A 37 -12.52 4.29 -3.27
C THR A 37 -13.37 4.08 -4.53
N ASP A 38 -13.81 2.85 -4.79
CA ASP A 38 -14.68 2.51 -5.92
C ASP A 38 -16.04 3.24 -5.82
N SER A 39 -16.61 3.33 -4.62
CA SER A 39 -17.82 4.13 -4.36
C SER A 39 -17.59 5.60 -4.67
N LEU A 40 -16.54 6.23 -4.14
CA LEU A 40 -16.24 7.63 -4.40
C LEU A 40 -15.99 7.90 -5.90
N VAL A 41 -15.32 6.98 -6.61
CA VAL A 41 -15.14 7.09 -8.06
C VAL A 41 -16.49 7.06 -8.78
N ALA A 42 -17.36 6.12 -8.42
CA ALA A 42 -18.69 6.01 -9.01
C ALA A 42 -19.55 7.25 -8.73
N GLU A 43 -19.52 7.77 -7.51
CA GLU A 43 -20.25 8.98 -7.11
C GLU A 43 -19.76 10.22 -7.87
N LEU A 44 -18.45 10.38 -8.02
CA LEU A 44 -17.84 11.51 -8.73
C LEU A 44 -18.08 11.46 -10.25
N GLU A 45 -18.15 10.26 -10.85
CA GLU A 45 -18.35 10.10 -12.29
C GLU A 45 -19.84 10.11 -12.67
N ASN A 46 -20.64 9.36 -11.92
CA ASN A 46 -22.02 9.04 -12.28
C ASN A 46 -23.06 9.80 -11.44
N GLY A 47 -22.65 10.45 -10.34
CA GLY A 47 -23.56 11.05 -9.37
C GLY A 47 -24.12 10.02 -8.38
N VAL A 48 -24.98 10.49 -7.48
CA VAL A 48 -25.64 9.66 -6.46
C VAL A 48 -27.11 9.49 -6.84
N GLN A 49 -27.63 8.26 -6.79
CA GLN A 49 -29.04 8.02 -7.05
C GLN A 49 -29.93 8.86 -6.12
N GLY A 50 -30.89 9.58 -6.70
CA GLY A 50 -31.82 10.43 -5.95
C GLY A 50 -31.31 11.84 -5.67
N TYR A 51 -30.13 12.21 -6.17
CA TYR A 51 -29.57 13.54 -6.05
C TYR A 51 -29.21 14.10 -7.43
N ASP A 52 -29.41 15.40 -7.63
CA ASP A 52 -28.94 16.08 -8.83
C ASP A 52 -27.41 16.10 -8.86
N LYS A 53 -26.84 15.84 -10.03
CA LYS A 53 -25.39 15.89 -10.20
C LYS A 53 -24.92 17.34 -10.15
N VAL A 54 -24.10 17.66 -9.17
CA VAL A 54 -23.48 18.99 -9.04
C VAL A 54 -22.22 19.04 -9.89
N GLU A 55 -22.26 19.83 -10.96
CA GLU A 55 -21.06 20.15 -11.73
C GLU A 55 -20.24 21.22 -11.00
N THR A 56 -18.94 20.97 -10.85
CA THR A 56 -18.01 21.94 -10.24
C THR A 56 -16.97 22.36 -11.26
N LEU A 57 -16.39 23.56 -11.10
CA LEU A 57 -15.34 24.04 -11.99
C LEU A 57 -14.07 23.15 -11.95
N GLY A 58 -13.85 22.44 -10.83
CA GLY A 58 -12.70 21.56 -10.60
C GLY A 58 -13.05 20.08 -10.72
N LYS A 59 -12.04 19.22 -10.58
CA LYS A 59 -12.23 17.76 -10.61
C LYS A 59 -11.39 17.09 -9.54
N VAL A 60 -12.04 16.34 -8.65
CA VAL A 60 -11.37 15.45 -7.70
C VAL A 60 -11.33 14.04 -8.29
N ASN A 61 -10.19 13.36 -8.15
CA ASN A 61 -10.02 11.97 -8.52
C ASN A 61 -9.57 11.19 -7.28
N CYS A 62 -10.08 9.98 -7.11
CA CYS A 62 -9.78 9.09 -6.00
C CYS A 62 -9.04 7.86 -6.52
N HIS A 63 -8.02 7.42 -5.77
CA HIS A 63 -7.10 6.37 -6.17
C HIS A 63 -6.74 5.48 -4.99
N ILE A 64 -6.23 4.29 -5.29
CA ILE A 64 -5.60 3.41 -4.31
C ILE A 64 -4.09 3.57 -4.40
N LEU A 65 -3.42 3.62 -3.23
CA LEU A 65 -1.97 3.53 -3.12
C LEU A 65 -1.60 2.33 -2.24
N SER A 66 -0.88 1.37 -2.79
CA SER A 66 -0.37 0.20 -2.09
C SER A 66 1.17 0.26 -2.03
N PRO A 67 1.76 0.82 -0.95
CA PRO A 67 3.20 0.92 -0.78
C PRO A 67 3.85 -0.43 -0.43
N GLY A 68 3.05 -1.49 -0.24
CA GLY A 68 3.54 -2.78 0.22
C GLY A 68 3.92 -2.74 1.70
N MET A 69 4.91 -3.57 2.05
CA MET A 69 5.46 -3.62 3.41
C MET A 69 6.60 -2.61 3.50
N VAL A 70 6.42 -1.56 4.30
CA VAL A 70 7.42 -0.50 4.45
C VAL A 70 8.05 -0.57 5.82
N PHE A 71 9.38 -0.59 5.86
CA PHE A 71 10.15 -0.66 7.09
C PHE A 71 10.06 0.67 7.83
N THR A 72 9.15 0.74 8.80
CA THR A 72 8.83 1.95 9.58
C THR A 72 8.63 1.58 11.05
N ASP A 73 8.69 2.57 11.95
CA ASP A 73 8.37 2.36 13.36
C ASP A 73 6.96 1.80 13.57
N LEU A 74 5.99 2.19 12.73
CA LEU A 74 4.64 1.63 12.75
C LEU A 74 4.62 0.12 12.51
N LEU A 75 5.51 -0.38 11.64
CA LEU A 75 5.65 -1.81 11.37
C LEU A 75 6.38 -2.52 12.52
N LEU A 76 7.33 -1.85 13.16
CA LEU A 76 8.25 -2.45 14.13
C LEU A 76 7.73 -2.46 15.57
N ASN A 77 7.07 -1.40 16.02
CA ASN A 77 6.71 -1.17 17.42
C ASN A 77 5.80 -2.28 17.99
N ASP A 78 4.89 -2.81 17.18
CA ASP A 78 3.92 -3.83 17.59
C ASP A 78 4.19 -5.21 16.96
N SER A 79 5.43 -5.50 16.57
CA SER A 79 5.82 -6.80 16.02
C SER A 79 6.78 -7.58 16.93
N THR A 80 6.68 -8.91 16.88
CA THR A 80 7.61 -9.81 17.58
C THR A 80 8.73 -10.25 16.63
N PRO A 81 9.89 -10.71 17.15
CA PRO A 81 10.95 -11.26 16.30
C PRO A 81 10.43 -12.36 15.35
N GLU A 82 9.53 -13.21 15.83
CA GLU A 82 8.93 -14.28 15.01
C GLU A 82 8.14 -13.73 13.82
N LEU A 83 7.33 -12.67 14.01
CA LEU A 83 6.62 -12.00 12.91
C LEU A 83 7.56 -11.26 11.94
N ARG A 84 8.75 -10.85 12.42
CA ARG A 84 9.72 -10.12 11.62
C ARG A 84 10.53 -11.03 10.70
N LYS A 85 10.85 -12.26 11.10
CA LYS A 85 11.56 -13.23 10.24
C LYS A 85 10.89 -13.39 8.88
N PHE A 86 9.57 -13.57 8.91
CA PHE A 86 8.71 -13.57 7.74
C PHE A 86 7.33 -13.04 8.14
N PRO A 87 6.74 -12.08 7.40
CA PRO A 87 7.16 -11.60 6.09
C PRO A 87 8.16 -10.43 6.06
N PHE A 88 8.51 -9.80 7.18
CA PHE A 88 9.19 -8.49 7.14
C PHE A 88 10.61 -8.58 6.58
N GLY A 89 11.40 -9.56 7.01
CA GLY A 89 12.76 -9.77 6.53
C GLY A 89 12.86 -10.11 5.04
N VAL A 90 11.75 -10.41 4.38
CA VAL A 90 11.71 -10.80 2.96
C VAL A 90 11.04 -9.74 2.08
N LEU A 91 9.92 -9.17 2.55
CA LEU A 91 9.06 -8.31 1.74
C LEU A 91 9.16 -6.83 2.10
N ALA A 92 9.72 -6.47 3.25
CA ALA A 92 9.84 -5.07 3.64
C ALA A 92 10.84 -4.33 2.73
N ALA A 93 10.50 -3.11 2.38
CA ALA A 93 11.34 -2.17 1.64
C ALA A 93 11.52 -0.88 2.45
N GLN A 94 12.61 -0.15 2.19
CA GLN A 94 12.86 1.13 2.84
C GLN A 94 11.89 2.21 2.32
N PRO A 95 11.53 3.21 3.15
CA PRO A 95 10.69 4.33 2.70
C PRO A 95 11.22 5.02 1.46
N GLY A 96 12.54 5.20 1.35
CA GLY A 96 13.20 5.77 0.16
C GLY A 96 13.00 4.94 -1.10
N GLU A 97 13.25 3.61 -1.03
CA GLU A 97 13.02 2.67 -2.14
C GLU A 97 11.56 2.70 -2.61
N VAL A 98 10.61 2.74 -1.67
CA VAL A 98 9.19 2.82 -1.99
C VAL A 98 8.85 4.16 -2.65
N ALA A 99 9.36 5.27 -2.11
CA ALA A 99 9.11 6.61 -2.63
C ALA A 99 9.64 6.79 -4.07
N GLU A 100 10.87 6.32 -4.34
CA GLU A 100 11.50 6.37 -5.67
C GLU A 100 10.65 5.67 -6.73
N ASP A 101 9.95 4.60 -6.37
CA ASP A 101 9.08 3.84 -7.27
C ASP A 101 7.65 4.43 -7.37
N VAL A 102 7.04 4.84 -6.25
CA VAL A 102 5.63 5.27 -6.26
C VAL A 102 5.44 6.73 -6.66
N VAL A 103 6.38 7.63 -6.37
CA VAL A 103 6.24 9.06 -6.70
C VAL A 103 6.09 9.29 -8.21
N PRO A 104 6.95 8.72 -9.09
CA PRO A 104 6.76 8.83 -10.53
C PRO A 104 5.42 8.26 -11.01
N LYS A 105 4.94 7.17 -10.39
CA LYS A 105 3.64 6.57 -10.72
C LYS A 105 2.48 7.49 -10.33
N ILE A 106 2.53 8.09 -9.15
CA ILE A 106 1.56 9.09 -8.66
C ILE A 106 1.46 10.27 -9.63
N LEU A 107 2.61 10.81 -10.06
CA LEU A 107 2.67 11.95 -10.97
C LEU A 107 2.12 11.63 -12.37
N ASN A 108 2.16 10.36 -12.78
CA ASN A 108 1.69 9.91 -14.09
C ASN A 108 0.24 9.37 -14.08
N VAL A 109 -0.51 9.50 -12.98
CA VAL A 109 -1.89 9.00 -12.93
C VAL A 109 -2.81 9.81 -13.84
N GLY A 110 -3.26 9.16 -14.92
CA GLY A 110 -4.18 9.76 -15.90
C GLY A 110 -5.66 9.59 -15.57
N LYS A 111 -6.05 8.44 -15.00
CA LYS A 111 -7.45 8.00 -14.86
C LYS A 111 -7.90 7.99 -13.40
N ASN A 112 -9.14 8.43 -13.14
CA ASN A 112 -9.81 8.25 -11.87
C ASN A 112 -9.92 6.75 -11.50
N GLY A 113 -9.85 6.41 -10.21
CA GLY A 113 -9.90 5.01 -9.75
C GLY A 113 -8.64 4.19 -10.05
N SER A 114 -7.53 4.81 -10.46
CA SER A 114 -6.26 4.08 -10.64
C SER A 114 -5.72 3.47 -9.33
N SER A 115 -5.00 2.36 -9.45
CA SER A 115 -4.19 1.76 -8.37
C SER A 115 -2.72 2.01 -8.62
N VAL A 116 -2.01 2.54 -7.63
CA VAL A 116 -0.55 2.72 -7.64
C VAL A 116 0.05 1.71 -6.67
N GLU A 117 0.84 0.77 -7.18
CA GLU A 117 1.36 -0.33 -6.37
C GLU A 117 2.90 -0.42 -6.43
N PHE A 118 3.52 -0.47 -5.26
CA PHE A 118 4.94 -0.76 -5.11
C PHE A 118 5.21 -2.27 -5.18
N LEU A 119 4.54 -3.06 -4.33
CA LEU A 119 4.81 -4.49 -4.15
C LEU A 119 3.87 -5.33 -5.02
N THR A 120 4.19 -5.40 -6.31
CA THR A 120 3.48 -6.22 -7.31
C THR A 120 3.80 -7.71 -7.16
N THR A 121 2.99 -8.59 -7.77
CA THR A 121 3.23 -10.05 -7.76
C THR A 121 4.63 -10.40 -8.26
N ASP A 122 5.12 -9.75 -9.31
CA ASP A 122 6.45 -10.02 -9.87
C ASP A 122 7.57 -9.63 -8.92
N LYS A 123 7.41 -8.52 -8.19
CA LYS A 123 8.36 -8.10 -7.15
C LYS A 123 8.34 -9.05 -5.96
N ILE A 124 7.16 -9.57 -5.56
CA ILE A 124 7.05 -10.60 -4.51
C ILE A 124 7.80 -11.87 -4.94
N LEU A 125 7.57 -12.36 -6.17
CA LEU A 125 8.25 -13.54 -6.70
C LEU A 125 9.77 -13.34 -6.75
N THR A 126 10.21 -12.14 -7.16
CA THR A 126 11.64 -11.77 -7.19
C THR A 126 12.25 -11.77 -5.78
N LYS A 127 11.59 -11.18 -4.78
CA LYS A 127 12.07 -11.17 -3.39
C LYS A 127 12.12 -12.59 -2.82
N PHE A 128 11.15 -13.45 -3.14
CA PHE A 128 11.19 -14.87 -2.75
C PHE A 128 12.34 -15.63 -3.42
N PHE A 129 12.57 -15.44 -4.72
CA PHE A 129 13.70 -16.04 -5.42
C PHE A 129 15.04 -15.62 -4.80
N GLN A 130 15.21 -14.32 -4.54
CA GLN A 130 16.40 -13.78 -3.89
C GLN A 130 16.65 -14.39 -2.52
N ARG A 131 15.61 -14.53 -1.70
CA ARG A 131 15.73 -15.09 -0.35
C ARG A 131 15.99 -16.60 -0.37
N PHE A 132 15.17 -17.37 -1.07
CA PHE A 132 15.13 -18.82 -0.94
C PHE A 132 16.03 -19.57 -1.92
N ILE A 133 16.32 -18.98 -3.09
CA ILE A 133 17.19 -19.60 -4.10
C ILE A 133 18.60 -19.02 -4.04
N LEU A 134 18.73 -17.69 -3.96
CA LEU A 134 20.04 -17.04 -3.92
C LEU A 134 20.60 -16.88 -2.49
N GLY A 135 19.82 -17.20 -1.45
CA GLY A 135 20.25 -17.09 -0.06
C GLY A 135 20.53 -15.67 0.41
N LYS A 136 20.02 -14.64 -0.28
CA LYS A 136 20.20 -13.25 0.13
C LYS A 136 19.53 -13.03 1.48
N LYS A 137 20.26 -12.41 2.40
CA LYS A 137 19.75 -12.01 3.71
C LYS A 137 19.18 -10.60 3.65
N SER A 138 18.27 -10.29 4.56
CA SER A 138 17.84 -8.91 4.74
C SER A 138 19.02 -8.09 5.29
N GLU A 139 19.07 -6.83 4.89
CA GLU A 139 19.99 -5.85 5.48
C GLU A 139 19.45 -5.27 6.79
N TYR A 140 18.16 -5.48 7.09
CA TYR A 140 17.44 -4.80 8.18
C TYR A 140 16.99 -5.73 9.30
N ILE A 141 16.72 -7.00 8.98
CA ILE A 141 16.27 -8.01 9.95
C ILE A 141 17.14 -9.26 9.82
N ASP A 142 17.75 -9.71 10.90
CA ASP A 142 18.52 -10.96 10.88
C ASP A 142 17.61 -12.21 10.79
N ASP A 143 18.22 -13.38 10.67
CA ASP A 143 17.48 -14.65 10.56
C ASP A 143 16.71 -15.01 11.86
N ASP A 144 17.02 -14.33 12.97
CA ASP A 144 16.36 -14.47 14.27
C ASP A 144 15.21 -13.47 14.47
N GLY A 145 15.03 -12.53 13.54
CA GLY A 145 13.98 -11.52 13.58
C GLY A 145 14.35 -10.25 14.34
N ASN A 146 15.62 -10.08 14.71
CA ASN A 146 16.12 -8.87 15.34
C ASN A 146 16.33 -7.77 14.29
N VAL A 147 15.96 -6.54 14.64
CA VAL A 147 16.24 -5.37 13.81
C VAL A 147 17.73 -5.04 13.97
N ILE A 148 18.47 -5.16 12.88
CA ILE A 148 19.92 -4.89 12.84
C ILE A 148 20.26 -3.52 12.25
N GLN A 149 19.32 -2.93 11.51
CA GLN A 149 19.43 -1.57 11.00
C GLN A 149 18.04 -0.91 11.01
N VAL A 150 17.96 0.28 11.59
CA VAL A 150 16.70 1.05 11.73
C VAL A 150 16.37 1.83 10.45
N PRO A 151 15.09 2.17 10.21
CA PRO A 151 14.70 3.03 9.10
C PRO A 151 15.39 4.39 9.19
N GLY A 152 15.87 4.90 8.05
CA GLY A 152 16.52 6.21 7.94
C GLY A 152 16.80 6.55 6.49
#